data_AF-A0A435FDX7-F1
#
_entry.id   AF-A0A435FDX7-F1
#
_cell.length_a   1.000
_cell.length_b   1.000
_cell.length_c   1.000
_cell.angle_alpha   90.00
_cell.angle_beta   90.00
_cell.angle_gamma   90.00
#
_symmetry.space_group_name_H-M   'P 1'
#
loop_
_entity.id
_entity.type
_entity.pdbx_description
1 polymer ?
#
loop_
_entity_poly.entity_id
_entity_poly.type
_entity_poly.pdbx_seq_one_letter_code
_entity_poly.pdbx_strand_id
1 'polypeptide(L)'
;PEIALGQDLAGSGIAELAARGMLKADAAPLAVETVLNVTRHDGKQGNVDAKIHFAPADNRLDLDLKASEPAGGIIANLLKLPDTPPVDIIVSGTGPLANWNGIGTFSVDGKIVTQLTGRHQLTDKGNHVEAKGDGDFARFLPENLKPLFAGKTSFDVAGTATSAGGVSVDRAHIDS
;
A
#
# COMPACT_ATOMS: atom_id res chain seq x y z
N PRO A 1 -0.75 -0.32 -21.62
CA PRO A 1 -1.80 0.71 -21.77
C PRO A 1 -1.21 2.08 -21.42
N GLU A 2 -1.80 3.16 -21.95
CA GLU A 2 -1.48 4.55 -21.57
C GLU A 2 -2.51 5.03 -20.56
N ILE A 3 -2.04 5.68 -19.49
CA ILE A 3 -2.87 6.14 -18.39
C ILE A 3 -2.53 7.61 -18.14
N ALA A 4 -3.56 8.47 -18.11
CA ALA A 4 -3.41 9.89 -17.78
C ALA A 4 -4.02 10.16 -16.40
N LEU A 5 -3.23 10.73 -15.49
CA LEU A 5 -3.69 11.18 -14.18
C LEU A 5 -3.86 12.71 -14.17
N GLY A 6 -5.00 13.17 -13.67
CA GLY A 6 -5.30 14.60 -13.55
C GLY A 6 -4.45 15.31 -12.48
N GLN A 7 -4.56 16.63 -12.45
CA GLN A 7 -3.74 17.51 -11.62
C GLN A 7 -3.81 17.20 -10.12
N ASP A 8 -4.99 16.80 -9.61
CA ASP A 8 -5.18 16.48 -8.19
C ASP A 8 -4.29 15.31 -7.73
N LEU A 9 -3.87 14.44 -8.65
CA LEU A 9 -2.96 13.33 -8.38
C LEU A 9 -1.54 13.65 -8.84
N ALA A 10 -1.40 14.27 -10.00
CA ALA A 10 -0.10 14.57 -10.61
C ALA A 10 0.65 15.74 -9.95
N GLY A 11 -0.01 16.51 -9.07
CA GLY A 11 0.49 17.73 -8.42
C GLY A 11 0.50 18.93 -9.36
N SER A 12 1.09 18.79 -10.54
CA SER A 12 1.11 19.78 -11.61
C SER A 12 0.87 19.12 -12.97
N GLY A 13 -0.12 19.63 -13.71
CA GLY A 13 -0.45 19.14 -15.05
C GLY A 13 -1.04 17.73 -15.08
N ILE A 14 -0.81 17.02 -16.19
CA ILE A 14 -1.22 15.63 -16.38
C ILE A 14 0.02 14.76 -16.19
N ALA A 15 -0.10 13.68 -15.41
CA ALA A 15 0.93 12.64 -15.40
C ALA A 15 0.56 11.54 -16.39
N GLU A 16 1.40 11.30 -17.38
CA GLU A 16 1.25 10.23 -18.35
C GLU A 16 2.08 9.02 -17.90
N LEU A 17 1.43 7.87 -17.80
CA LEU A 17 2.04 6.62 -17.38
C LEU A 17 1.91 5.57 -18.49
N ALA A 18 2.96 4.77 -18.63
CA ALA A 18 2.99 3.58 -19.46
C ALA A 18 3.04 2.35 -18.55
N ALA A 19 2.09 1.44 -18.72
CA ALA A 19 2.09 0.16 -18.01
C ALA A 19 2.40 -1.00 -18.97
N ARG A 20 3.31 -1.87 -18.53
CA ARG A 20 3.67 -3.14 -19.18
C ARG A 20 3.50 -4.27 -18.17
N GLY A 21 3.01 -5.41 -18.60
CA GLY A 21 2.83 -6.51 -17.67
C GLY A 21 2.26 -7.76 -18.31
N MET A 22 2.17 -8.79 -17.49
CA MET A 22 1.54 -10.06 -17.78
C MET A 22 0.45 -10.30 -16.75
N LEU A 23 -0.70 -10.78 -17.21
CA LEU A 23 -1.80 -11.25 -16.40
C LEU A 23 -2.18 -12.64 -16.88
N LYS A 24 -2.15 -13.61 -15.98
CA LYS A 24 -2.80 -14.91 -16.15
C LYS A 24 -3.92 -15.00 -15.12
N ALA A 25 -5.14 -15.21 -15.59
CA ALA A 25 -6.32 -15.31 -14.74
C ALA A 25 -7.16 -16.52 -15.17
N ASP A 26 -7.27 -17.49 -14.27
CA ASP A 26 -8.13 -18.65 -14.38
C ASP A 26 -9.30 -18.47 -13.41
N ALA A 27 -10.53 -18.72 -13.86
CA ALA A 27 -11.73 -18.55 -13.03
C ALA A 27 -12.11 -19.81 -12.23
N ALA A 28 -11.65 -20.99 -12.65
CA ALA A 28 -12.02 -22.28 -12.06
C ALA A 28 -10.89 -23.33 -12.20
N PRO A 29 -10.12 -23.61 -11.12
CA PRO A 29 -10.13 -22.87 -9.86
C PRO A 29 -9.67 -21.43 -10.07
N LEU A 30 -10.10 -20.52 -9.17
CA LEU A 30 -9.64 -19.14 -9.21
C LEU A 30 -8.13 -19.08 -8.98
N ALA A 31 -7.39 -18.56 -9.95
CA ALA A 31 -5.96 -18.29 -9.86
C ALA A 31 -5.61 -17.01 -10.64
N VAL A 32 -4.86 -16.11 -10.03
CA VAL A 32 -4.40 -14.86 -10.64
C VAL A 32 -2.91 -14.72 -10.41
N GLU A 33 -2.15 -14.68 -11.51
CA GLU A 33 -0.73 -14.36 -11.52
C GLU A 33 -0.53 -13.07 -12.31
N THR A 34 0.10 -12.08 -11.68
CA THR A 34 0.32 -10.76 -12.29
C THR A 34 1.77 -10.34 -12.09
N VAL A 35 2.37 -9.84 -13.17
CA VAL A 35 3.62 -9.06 -13.12
C VAL A 35 3.32 -7.73 -13.82
N LEU A 36 3.45 -6.63 -13.10
CA LEU A 36 3.13 -5.30 -13.60
C LEU A 36 4.32 -4.37 -13.36
N ASN A 37 4.73 -3.66 -14.41
CA ASN A 37 5.68 -2.57 -14.37
C ASN A 37 4.98 -1.31 -14.91
N VAL A 38 4.93 -0.25 -14.12
CA VAL A 38 4.40 1.05 -14.51
C VAL A 38 5.52 2.06 -14.45
N THR A 39 5.69 2.86 -15.49
CA THR A 39 6.66 3.96 -15.53
C THR A 39 6.01 5.24 -16.00
N ARG A 40 6.57 6.38 -15.64
CA ARG A 40 6.19 7.65 -16.25
C ARG A 40 6.60 7.70 -17.73
N HIS A 41 5.77 8.38 -18.54
CA HIS A 41 5.92 8.54 -19.98
C HIS A 41 6.05 10.03 -20.40
N ASP A 42 5.86 10.96 -19.47
CA ASP A 42 5.91 12.42 -19.69
C ASP A 42 7.27 13.07 -19.36
N GLY A 43 8.34 12.28 -19.36
CA GLY A 43 9.70 12.77 -19.13
C GLY A 43 10.10 12.98 -17.66
N LYS A 44 9.22 12.77 -16.68
CA LYS A 44 9.63 12.64 -15.26
C LYS A 44 9.99 11.19 -14.93
N GLN A 45 10.76 10.97 -13.86
CA GLN A 45 11.06 9.63 -13.33
C GLN A 45 9.93 9.14 -12.41
N GLY A 46 9.80 7.83 -12.26
CA GLY A 46 8.86 7.18 -11.37
C GLY A 46 8.55 5.77 -11.88
N ASN A 47 8.58 4.79 -10.98
CA ASN A 47 8.32 3.40 -11.31
C ASN A 47 7.47 2.70 -10.24
N VAL A 48 6.67 1.74 -10.69
CA VAL A 48 5.98 0.77 -9.84
C VAL A 48 6.23 -0.62 -10.42
N ASP A 49 6.75 -1.52 -9.60
CA ASP A 49 6.95 -2.93 -9.90
C ASP A 49 6.08 -3.74 -8.94
N ALA A 50 5.14 -4.51 -9.47
CA ALA A 50 4.23 -5.34 -8.68
C ALA A 50 4.21 -6.78 -9.20
N LYS A 51 4.30 -7.74 -8.27
CA LYS A 51 4.11 -9.16 -8.51
C LYS A 51 3.08 -9.68 -7.53
N ILE A 52 2.06 -10.35 -8.06
CA ILE A 52 0.98 -10.92 -7.26
C ILE A 52 0.74 -12.35 -7.73
N HIS A 53 0.71 -13.29 -6.79
CA HIS A 53 0.27 -14.66 -7.03
C HIS A 53 -0.83 -14.98 -6.03
N PHE A 54 -2.07 -14.98 -6.50
CA PHE A 54 -3.25 -15.28 -5.72
C PHE A 54 -3.88 -16.59 -6.21
N ALA A 55 -3.77 -17.64 -5.41
CA ALA A 55 -4.29 -18.96 -5.72
C ALA A 55 -5.01 -19.53 -4.48
N PRO A 56 -6.26 -19.14 -4.22
CA PRO A 56 -7.02 -19.57 -3.04
C PRO A 56 -7.23 -21.09 -2.96
N ALA A 57 -7.38 -21.78 -4.10
CA ALA A 57 -7.48 -23.24 -4.12
C ALA A 57 -6.20 -23.93 -3.62
N ASP A 58 -5.05 -23.31 -3.83
CA ASP A 58 -3.74 -23.75 -3.32
C ASP A 58 -3.41 -23.12 -1.95
N ASN A 59 -4.36 -22.38 -1.37
CA ASN A 59 -4.18 -21.61 -0.15
C ASN A 59 -2.95 -20.69 -0.22
N ARG A 60 -2.76 -19.94 -1.30
CA ARG A 60 -1.54 -19.13 -1.52
C ARG A 60 -1.84 -17.67 -1.84
N LEU A 61 -1.06 -16.79 -1.21
CA LEU A 61 -0.93 -15.39 -1.59
C LEU A 61 0.54 -14.95 -1.49
N ASP A 62 1.11 -14.55 -2.62
CA ASP A 62 2.39 -13.84 -2.67
C ASP A 62 2.18 -12.44 -3.21
N LEU A 63 2.80 -11.46 -2.56
CA LEU A 63 2.78 -10.04 -2.91
C LEU A 63 4.21 -9.51 -2.82
N ASP A 64 4.67 -8.85 -3.87
CA ASP A 64 5.89 -8.04 -3.89
C ASP A 64 5.58 -6.77 -4.68
N LEU A 65 5.56 -5.63 -4.00
CA LEU A 65 5.28 -4.32 -4.56
C LEU A 65 6.43 -3.39 -4.19
N LYS A 66 6.96 -2.70 -5.19
CA LYS A 66 7.95 -1.63 -5.04
C LYS A 66 7.49 -0.45 -5.85
N ALA A 67 7.40 0.71 -5.24
CA ALA A 67 7.15 1.96 -5.92
C ALA A 67 8.21 2.97 -5.51
N SER A 68 8.73 3.72 -6.47
CA SER A 68 9.70 4.79 -6.23
C SER A 68 9.34 5.99 -7.09
N GLU A 69 9.33 7.16 -6.47
CA GLU A 69 9.12 8.43 -7.16
C GLU A 69 10.10 9.49 -6.69
N PRO A 70 10.58 10.35 -7.62
CA PRO A 70 11.45 11.47 -7.27
C PRO A 70 10.65 12.58 -6.56
N ALA A 71 11.36 13.63 -6.16
CA ALA A 71 10.73 14.84 -5.65
C ALA A 71 9.70 15.40 -6.65
N GLY A 72 8.56 15.86 -6.12
CA GLY A 72 7.40 16.29 -6.92
C GLY A 72 6.61 15.14 -7.56
N GLY A 73 6.84 13.89 -7.14
CA GLY A 73 6.14 12.69 -7.61
C GLY A 73 4.67 12.60 -7.19
N ILE A 74 3.92 11.66 -7.78
CA ILE A 74 2.46 11.49 -7.59
C ILE A 74 2.13 11.17 -6.13
N ILE A 75 2.83 10.22 -5.51
CA ILE A 75 2.61 9.77 -4.13
C ILE A 75 2.86 10.93 -3.15
N ALA A 76 3.96 11.68 -3.32
CA ALA A 76 4.26 12.81 -2.45
C ALA A 76 3.18 13.92 -2.56
N ASN A 77 2.65 14.16 -3.75
CA ASN A 77 1.54 15.10 -3.98
C ASN A 77 0.22 14.58 -3.40
N LEU A 78 -0.12 13.31 -3.62
CA LEU A 78 -1.33 12.67 -3.10
C LEU A 78 -1.39 12.72 -1.57
N LEU A 79 -0.26 12.46 -0.92
CA LEU A 79 -0.11 12.52 0.54
C LEU A 79 0.10 13.93 1.08
N LYS A 80 0.18 14.94 0.19
CA LYS A 80 0.42 16.36 0.54
C LYS A 80 1.66 16.55 1.41
N LEU A 81 2.75 15.88 1.05
CA LEU A 81 4.00 15.97 1.80
C LEU A 81 4.59 17.39 1.67
N PRO A 82 5.00 18.02 2.78
CA PRO A 82 5.77 19.26 2.72
C PRO A 82 6.99 19.09 1.83
N ASP A 83 7.25 20.07 0.96
CA ASP A 83 8.36 20.10 -0.01
C ASP A 83 8.34 18.98 -1.08
N THR A 84 7.33 18.10 -1.07
CA THR A 84 7.16 17.00 -2.03
C THR A 84 8.45 16.18 -2.25
N PRO A 85 9.07 15.61 -1.21
CA PRO A 85 10.33 14.88 -1.32
C PRO A 85 10.22 13.60 -2.16
N PRO A 86 11.35 12.99 -2.56
CA PRO A 86 11.37 11.62 -3.09
C PRO A 86 10.82 10.62 -2.07
N VAL A 87 10.14 9.61 -2.57
CA VAL A 87 9.49 8.59 -1.74
C VAL A 87 9.67 7.19 -2.31
N ASP A 88 9.73 6.21 -1.41
CA ASP A 88 9.74 4.79 -1.76
C ASP A 88 8.71 4.03 -0.92
N ILE A 89 7.98 3.12 -1.55
CA ILE A 89 7.09 2.17 -0.90
C ILE A 89 7.58 0.77 -1.23
N ILE A 90 7.73 -0.07 -0.21
CA ILE A 90 7.98 -1.50 -0.37
C ILE A 90 6.93 -2.23 0.43
N VAL A 91 6.23 -3.17 -0.21
CA VAL A 91 5.31 -4.10 0.46
C VAL A 91 5.62 -5.50 0.00
N SER A 92 5.80 -6.43 0.92
CA SER A 92 6.03 -7.82 0.58
C SER A 92 5.36 -8.76 1.58
N GLY A 93 4.96 -9.93 1.09
CA GLY A 93 4.47 -10.99 1.94
C GLY A 93 4.15 -12.24 1.14
N THR A 94 4.41 -13.39 1.72
CA THR A 94 4.25 -14.69 1.06
C THR A 94 3.68 -15.70 2.04
N GLY A 95 2.99 -16.71 1.52
CA GLY A 95 2.55 -17.85 2.32
C GLY A 95 1.04 -18.11 2.25
N PRO A 96 0.50 -18.82 3.26
CA PRO A 96 -0.86 -19.33 3.19
C PRO A 96 -1.90 -18.23 3.15
N LEU A 97 -2.82 -18.25 2.17
CA LEU A 97 -3.90 -17.25 2.08
C LEU A 97 -4.76 -17.22 3.35
N ALA A 98 -5.03 -18.37 3.97
CA ALA A 98 -5.83 -18.46 5.19
C ALA A 98 -5.14 -17.85 6.44
N ASN A 99 -3.83 -17.59 6.38
CA ASN A 99 -3.05 -17.01 7.47
C ASN A 99 -1.82 -16.26 6.92
N TRP A 100 -2.07 -15.27 6.08
CA TRP A 100 -1.03 -14.55 5.36
C TRP A 100 -0.40 -13.48 6.22
N ASN A 101 0.90 -13.24 6.03
CA ASN A 101 1.64 -12.17 6.71
C ASN A 101 2.43 -11.36 5.69
N GLY A 102 2.51 -10.06 5.92
CA GLY A 102 3.29 -9.14 5.11
C GLY A 102 3.93 -8.03 5.92
N ILE A 103 4.87 -7.36 5.29
CA ILE A 103 5.58 -6.20 5.81
C ILE A 103 5.48 -5.06 4.80
N GLY A 104 5.46 -3.84 5.31
CA GLY A 104 5.44 -2.62 4.52
C GLY A 104 6.41 -1.59 5.08
N THR A 105 7.08 -0.87 4.20
CA THR A 105 7.89 0.30 4.56
C THR A 105 7.56 1.47 3.66
N PHE A 106 7.54 2.66 4.25
CA PHE A 106 7.49 3.92 3.53
C PHE A 106 8.71 4.76 3.86
N SER A 107 9.42 5.19 2.83
CA SER A 107 10.62 6.01 2.93
C SER A 107 10.37 7.40 2.37
N VAL A 108 10.97 8.40 3.00
CA VAL A 108 10.99 9.79 2.56
C VAL A 108 12.45 10.26 2.62
N ASP A 109 12.95 10.87 1.54
CA ASP A 109 14.36 11.30 1.43
C ASP A 109 15.36 10.17 1.75
N GLY A 110 15.06 8.95 1.29
CA GLY A 110 15.89 7.76 1.51
C GLY A 110 15.90 7.23 2.96
N LYS A 111 15.06 7.77 3.84
CA LYS A 111 14.92 7.31 5.23
C LYS A 111 13.57 6.65 5.43
N ILE A 112 13.56 5.46 6.02
CA ILE A 112 12.32 4.78 6.41
C ILE A 112 11.66 5.60 7.53
N VAL A 113 10.49 6.16 7.25
CA VAL A 113 9.70 6.96 8.20
C VAL A 113 8.48 6.21 8.72
N THR A 114 8.14 5.07 8.11
CA THR A 114 7.09 4.18 8.58
C THR A 114 7.43 2.73 8.26
N GLN A 115 7.17 1.85 9.23
CA GLN A 115 7.19 0.41 9.05
C GLN A 115 5.91 -0.20 9.61
N LEU A 116 5.38 -1.21 8.93
CA LEU A 116 4.23 -1.96 9.41
C LEU A 116 4.34 -3.44 9.08
N THR A 117 3.67 -4.25 9.89
CA THR A 117 3.35 -5.64 9.59
C THR A 117 1.84 -5.76 9.42
N GLY A 118 1.41 -6.51 8.42
CA GLY A 118 0.03 -6.89 8.20
C GLY A 118 -0.15 -8.39 8.37
N ARG A 119 -1.30 -8.79 8.89
CA ARG A 119 -1.72 -10.19 8.93
C ARG A 119 -3.15 -10.31 8.45
N HIS A 120 -3.41 -11.33 7.65
CA HIS A 120 -4.76 -11.73 7.28
C HIS A 120 -5.01 -13.15 7.75
N GLN A 121 -6.20 -13.39 8.29
CA GLN A 121 -6.65 -14.73 8.69
C GLN A 121 -8.07 -14.97 8.23
N LEU A 122 -8.32 -16.14 7.64
CA LEU A 122 -9.68 -16.60 7.38
C LEU A 122 -10.21 -17.28 8.65
N THR A 123 -11.29 -16.74 9.21
CA THR A 123 -11.94 -17.22 10.43
C THR A 123 -13.38 -17.64 10.15
N ASP A 124 -14.03 -18.23 11.15
CA ASP A 124 -15.47 -18.52 11.13
C ASP A 124 -16.33 -17.24 10.99
N LYS A 125 -15.85 -16.11 11.50
CA LYS A 125 -16.52 -14.81 11.42
C LYS A 125 -16.29 -14.08 10.10
N GLY A 126 -15.27 -14.47 9.33
CA GLY A 126 -14.89 -13.84 8.06
C GLY A 126 -13.39 -13.55 7.97
N ASN A 127 -13.03 -12.51 7.21
CA ASN A 127 -11.64 -12.14 6.97
C ASN A 127 -11.17 -11.22 8.10
N HIS A 128 -10.38 -11.77 9.03
CA HIS A 128 -9.73 -11.00 10.07
C HIS A 128 -8.45 -10.37 9.52
N VAL A 129 -8.26 -9.07 9.74
CA VAL A 129 -7.08 -8.34 9.31
C VAL A 129 -6.51 -7.58 10.49
N GLU A 130 -5.21 -7.70 10.68
CA GLU A 130 -4.42 -6.97 11.67
C GLU A 130 -3.39 -6.11 10.94
N ALA A 131 -3.17 -4.89 11.41
CA ALA A 131 -2.07 -4.04 11.00
C ALA A 131 -1.44 -3.39 12.23
N LYS A 132 -0.12 -3.55 12.34
CA LYS A 132 0.67 -2.98 13.43
C LYS A 132 1.87 -2.26 12.85
N GLY A 133 2.19 -1.10 13.35
CA GLY A 133 3.34 -0.36 12.85
C GLY A 133 3.67 0.87 13.66
N ASP A 134 4.70 1.56 13.20
CA ASP A 134 5.09 2.84 13.74
C ASP A 134 5.62 3.76 12.66
N GLY A 135 5.55 5.07 12.92
CA GLY A 135 6.07 6.08 12.01
C GLY A 135 5.88 7.51 12.48
N ASP A 136 6.48 8.43 11.73
CA ASP A 136 6.26 9.87 11.86
C ASP A 136 5.06 10.28 10.99
N PHE A 137 3.85 10.18 11.56
CA PHE A 137 2.61 10.43 10.82
C PHE A 137 2.14 11.89 10.87
N ALA A 138 2.64 12.71 11.81
CA ALA A 138 2.22 14.12 11.92
C ALA A 138 2.37 14.86 10.59
N ARG A 139 3.39 14.53 9.80
CA ARG A 139 3.62 15.18 8.50
C ARG A 139 2.59 14.85 7.42
N PHE A 140 1.76 13.82 7.61
CA PHE A 140 0.68 13.42 6.68
C PHE A 140 -0.71 13.87 7.13
N LEU A 141 -0.82 14.46 8.32
CA LEU A 141 -2.11 14.81 8.91
C LEU A 141 -2.47 16.29 8.66
N PRO A 142 -3.78 16.62 8.60
CA PRO A 142 -4.26 17.99 8.66
C PRO A 142 -3.66 18.76 9.86
N GLU A 143 -3.43 20.08 9.71
CA GLU A 143 -2.81 20.95 10.73
C GLU A 143 -3.42 20.80 12.13
N ASN A 144 -4.74 20.64 12.21
CA ASN A 144 -5.46 20.49 13.47
C ASN A 144 -5.20 19.14 14.18
N LEU A 145 -4.69 18.13 13.47
CA LEU A 145 -4.36 16.82 14.02
C LEU A 145 -2.87 16.65 14.29
N LYS A 146 -1.98 17.42 13.63
CA LYS A 146 -0.52 17.31 13.81
C LYS A 146 -0.06 17.31 15.27
N PRO A 147 -0.58 18.19 16.17
CA PRO A 147 -0.14 18.20 17.56
C PRO A 147 -0.41 16.89 18.31
N LEU A 148 -1.42 16.12 17.89
CA LEU A 148 -1.80 14.85 18.51
C LEU A 148 -0.92 13.68 18.09
N PHE A 149 -0.05 13.87 17.10
CA PHE A 149 0.79 12.82 16.50
C PHE A 149 2.26 13.24 16.42
N ALA A 150 2.63 14.28 17.18
CA ALA A 150 3.98 14.84 17.14
C ALA A 150 5.01 13.80 17.59
N GLY A 151 6.00 13.52 16.73
CA GLY A 151 7.03 12.52 17.01
C GLY A 151 6.67 11.14 16.47
N LYS A 152 7.14 10.09 17.16
CA LYS A 152 6.94 8.71 16.73
C LYS A 152 5.60 8.21 17.22
N THR A 153 4.69 7.90 16.31
CA THR A 153 3.40 7.28 16.62
C THR A 153 3.50 5.77 16.37
N SER A 154 2.96 4.95 17.27
CA SER A 154 2.68 3.53 17.03
C SER A 154 1.18 3.28 16.92
N PHE A 155 0.80 2.28 16.11
CA PHE A 155 -0.59 1.85 15.97
C PHE A 155 -0.70 0.32 16.01
N ASP A 156 -1.83 -0.15 16.53
CA ASP A 156 -2.27 -1.55 16.51
C ASP A 156 -3.76 -1.58 16.24
N VAL A 157 -4.13 -1.99 15.03
CA VAL A 157 -5.51 -2.03 14.56
C VAL A 157 -5.86 -3.42 14.07
N ALA A 158 -7.07 -3.87 14.39
CA ALA A 158 -7.61 -5.14 13.94
C ALA A 158 -9.10 -5.02 13.66
N GLY A 159 -9.56 -5.72 12.63
CA GLY A 159 -10.98 -5.78 12.30
C GLY A 159 -11.31 -6.99 11.45
N THR A 160 -12.60 -7.32 11.40
CA THR A 160 -13.09 -8.47 10.66
C THR A 160 -14.12 -8.04 9.63
N ALA A 161 -13.84 -8.26 8.36
CA ALA A 161 -14.85 -8.18 7.30
C ALA A 161 -15.73 -9.44 7.39
N THR A 162 -16.97 -9.28 7.82
CA THR A 162 -17.79 -10.43 8.23
C THR A 162 -18.39 -11.16 7.04
N SER A 163 -18.64 -12.45 7.19
CA SER A 163 -19.33 -13.26 6.17
C SER A 163 -20.78 -12.83 5.92
N ALA A 164 -21.42 -12.18 6.88
CA ALA A 164 -22.75 -11.58 6.74
C ALA A 164 -22.74 -10.19 6.09
N GLY A 165 -21.55 -9.66 5.78
CA GLY A 165 -21.35 -8.28 5.32
C GLY A 165 -21.03 -7.31 6.46
N GLY A 166 -20.46 -6.16 6.10
CA GLY A 166 -19.99 -5.16 7.07
C GLY A 166 -18.62 -5.48 7.67
N VAL A 167 -18.14 -4.60 8.55
CA VAL A 167 -16.83 -4.66 9.19
C VAL A 167 -16.98 -4.49 10.70
N SER A 168 -16.44 -5.43 11.49
CA SER A 168 -16.23 -5.22 12.93
C SER A 168 -14.87 -4.58 13.17
N VAL A 169 -14.81 -3.68 14.15
CA VAL A 169 -13.54 -3.19 14.69
C VAL A 169 -13.28 -3.98 15.97
N ASP A 170 -12.23 -4.78 15.94
CA ASP A 170 -11.87 -5.66 17.06
C ASP A 170 -10.84 -4.96 17.97
N ARG A 171 -10.00 -4.10 17.38
CA ARG A 171 -9.00 -3.30 18.08
C ARG A 171 -8.67 -2.03 17.30
N ALA A 172 -8.50 -0.92 18.01
CA ALA A 172 -7.93 0.30 17.47
C ALA A 172 -7.17 1.03 18.56
N HIS A 173 -5.84 0.92 18.54
CA HIS A 173 -4.95 1.58 19.48
C HIS A 173 -3.93 2.42 18.75
N ILE A 174 -3.66 3.62 19.27
CA ILE A 174 -2.72 4.59 18.76
C ILE A 174 -2.03 5.22 19.97
N ASP A 175 -0.70 5.25 19.96
CA ASP A 175 0.12 5.93 20.94
C ASP A 175 1.09 6.89 20.23
N SER A 176 1.26 8.09 20.77
CA SER A 176 2.07 9.18 20.21
C SER A 176 2.81 9.94 21.31
#